data_AF-A0A6P6TQF1-F1
#
_entry.id   AF-A0A6P6TQF1-F1
#
_cell.length_a   1.000
_cell.length_b   1.000
_cell.length_c   1.000
_cell.angle_alpha   90.00
_cell.angle_beta   90.00
_cell.angle_gamma   90.00
#
_symmetry.space_group_name_H-M   'P 1'
#
loop_
_entity.id
_entity.type
_entity.pdbx_description
1 polymer ?
#
loop_
_entity_poly.entity_id
_entity_poly.type
_entity_poly.pdbx_seq_one_letter_code
_entity_poly.pdbx_strand_id
1 'polypeptide(L)'
;MPRYHGEPPGVRVYTVCDESKYLVVKNVPALGCGDELLRLFSTYGQIEECKPMDAEDCEPFTDVYWIKFHQVDNARFAKRKLDEFVFLGNRLQVSYAPHFESLSDTKEKLEGRRNEVLARLKPRSSNASAAYGHGPSARDQSLGLQQREFGDSHYTARSGGSASMTHVSSDKEYFPLESMNQTVCLVREKLNEIQSSTDNSEVQSSKRPRVDNRRRI
;
A
#
# COMPACT_ATOMS: atom_id res chain seq x y z
N MET A 1 -29.74 -11.07 22.59
CA MET A 1 -28.44 -11.57 22.11
C MET A 1 -27.35 -10.61 22.56
N PRO A 2 -26.33 -11.06 23.32
CA PRO A 2 -25.29 -10.19 23.88
C PRO A 2 -24.45 -9.52 22.81
N ARG A 3 -23.91 -8.36 23.19
CA ARG A 3 -23.33 -7.30 22.35
C ARG A 3 -21.95 -7.69 21.81
N TYR A 4 -21.69 -7.27 20.56
CA TYR A 4 -20.39 -7.04 19.93
C TYR A 4 -19.21 -6.94 20.92
N HIS A 5 -18.32 -7.94 20.92
CA HIS A 5 -16.93 -7.70 21.31
C HIS A 5 -16.38 -6.75 20.23
N GLY A 6 -16.09 -5.48 20.47
CA GLY A 6 -15.70 -4.87 21.73
C GLY A 6 -14.44 -4.02 21.56
N GLU A 7 -13.94 -3.84 20.34
CA GLU A 7 -13.14 -2.66 20.02
C GLU A 7 -14.05 -1.69 19.24
N PRO A 8 -14.34 -0.49 19.77
CA PRO A 8 -15.07 0.51 19.02
C PRO A 8 -14.33 0.80 17.71
N PRO A 9 -15.01 1.20 16.62
CA PRO A 9 -14.35 1.67 15.41
C PRO A 9 -13.50 2.91 15.73
N GLY A 10 -12.28 2.67 16.18
CA GLY A 10 -11.28 3.70 16.41
C GLY A 10 -10.77 4.18 15.07
N VAL A 11 -10.34 5.43 15.02
CA VAL A 11 -9.58 5.94 13.88
C VAL A 11 -8.31 5.11 13.77
N ARG A 12 -8.22 4.23 12.76
CA ARG A 12 -7.02 3.45 12.44
C ARG A 12 -6.17 4.24 11.45
N VAL A 13 -4.91 4.47 11.81
CA VAL A 13 -3.91 5.06 10.92
C VAL A 13 -3.17 3.92 10.25
N TYR A 14 -3.08 3.96 8.93
CA TYR A 14 -2.30 3.01 8.14
C TYR A 14 -1.11 3.74 7.53
N THR A 15 0.05 3.11 7.59
CA THR A 15 1.25 3.50 6.86
C THR A 15 1.32 2.75 5.54
N VAL A 16 2.27 3.17 4.70
CA VAL A 16 2.61 2.46 3.46
C VAL A 16 3.01 1.00 3.72
N CYS A 17 3.56 0.71 4.89
CA CYS A 17 3.93 -0.65 5.28
C CYS A 17 2.69 -1.49 5.62
N ASP A 18 1.69 -0.89 6.28
CA ASP A 18 0.44 -1.55 6.65
C ASP A 18 -0.46 -1.81 5.44
N GLU A 19 -0.47 -0.88 4.49
CA GLU A 19 -1.23 -1.02 3.24
C GLU A 19 -0.65 -2.16 2.37
N SER A 20 -1.53 -2.91 1.74
CA SER A 20 -1.19 -4.04 0.89
C SER A 20 -2.23 -4.22 -0.22
N LYS A 21 -1.82 -4.80 -1.36
CA LYS A 21 -2.77 -5.26 -2.40
C LYS A 21 -3.52 -6.54 -2.01
N TYR A 22 -3.10 -7.17 -0.92
CA TYR A 22 -3.71 -8.33 -0.32
C TYR A 22 -4.64 -7.93 0.82
N LEU A 23 -5.87 -8.41 0.76
CA LEU A 23 -6.89 -8.22 1.78
C LEU A 23 -7.34 -9.56 2.35
N VAL A 24 -7.61 -9.57 3.64
CA VAL A 24 -8.31 -10.66 4.33
C VAL A 24 -9.70 -10.15 4.69
N VAL A 25 -10.71 -10.93 4.34
CA VAL A 25 -12.12 -10.62 4.53
C VAL A 25 -12.71 -11.66 5.46
N LYS A 26 -12.98 -11.27 6.71
CA LYS A 26 -13.64 -12.13 7.70
C LYS A 26 -15.14 -11.82 7.77
N ASN A 27 -15.88 -12.70 8.43
CA ASN A 27 -17.33 -12.62 8.63
C ASN A 27 -18.14 -12.74 7.32
N VAL A 28 -17.62 -13.48 6.33
CA VAL A 28 -18.37 -13.80 5.10
C VAL A 28 -19.33 -14.95 5.42
N PRO A 29 -20.62 -14.92 5.04
CA PRO A 29 -21.51 -16.05 5.32
C PRO A 29 -21.07 -17.34 4.64
N ALA A 30 -21.04 -18.45 5.38
CA ALA A 30 -20.69 -19.79 4.89
C ALA A 30 -21.80 -20.44 4.05
N LEU A 31 -22.25 -19.72 3.02
CA LEU A 31 -23.29 -20.10 2.07
C LEU A 31 -22.72 -20.44 0.69
N GLY A 32 -21.40 -20.52 0.55
CA GLY A 32 -20.73 -20.68 -0.74
C GLY A 32 -20.78 -19.43 -1.61
N CYS A 33 -20.81 -18.23 -1.01
CA CYS A 33 -20.99 -16.96 -1.70
C CYS A 33 -19.69 -16.28 -2.18
N GLY A 34 -18.67 -17.09 -2.47
CA GLY A 34 -17.35 -16.63 -2.90
C GLY A 34 -17.39 -15.87 -4.23
N ASP A 35 -18.25 -16.29 -5.16
CA ASP A 35 -18.41 -15.63 -6.47
C ASP A 35 -19.08 -14.25 -6.33
N GLU A 36 -20.08 -14.11 -5.46
CA GLU A 36 -20.70 -12.84 -5.15
C GLU A 36 -19.73 -11.89 -4.44
N LEU A 37 -18.90 -12.43 -3.55
CA LEU A 37 -17.85 -11.68 -2.87
C LEU A 37 -16.81 -11.19 -3.89
N LEU A 38 -16.33 -12.07 -4.77
CA LEU A 38 -15.41 -11.72 -5.85
C LEU A 38 -15.99 -10.61 -6.74
N ARG A 39 -17.26 -10.75 -7.14
CA ARG A 39 -17.96 -9.76 -7.96
C ARG A 39 -18.07 -8.41 -7.24
N LEU A 40 -18.36 -8.40 -5.94
CA LEU A 40 -18.42 -7.18 -5.12
C LEU A 40 -17.06 -6.47 -5.10
N PHE A 41 -15.98 -7.18 -4.79
CA PHE A 41 -14.64 -6.58 -4.74
C PHE A 41 -14.14 -6.15 -6.12
N SER A 42 -14.54 -6.85 -7.19
CA SER A 42 -14.16 -6.52 -8.58
C SER A 42 -14.67 -5.14 -9.03
N THR A 43 -15.72 -4.61 -8.38
CA THR A 43 -16.22 -3.25 -8.68
C THR A 43 -15.21 -2.15 -8.35
N TYR A 44 -14.22 -2.45 -7.51
CA TYR A 44 -13.19 -1.50 -7.07
C TYR A 44 -11.86 -1.63 -7.84
N GLY A 45 -11.74 -2.64 -8.72
CA GLY A 45 -10.56 -2.83 -9.56
C GLY A 45 -10.34 -4.28 -9.95
N GLN A 46 -9.34 -4.51 -10.80
CA GLN A 46 -8.96 -5.85 -11.25
C GLN A 46 -8.42 -6.70 -10.09
N ILE A 47 -9.03 -7.87 -9.90
CA ILE A 47 -8.62 -8.90 -8.95
C ILE A 47 -7.78 -9.93 -9.69
N GLU A 48 -6.63 -10.27 -9.13
CA GLU A 48 -5.77 -11.35 -9.62
C GLU A 48 -6.22 -12.70 -9.07
N GLU A 49 -6.62 -12.74 -7.79
CA GLU A 49 -6.92 -13.99 -7.12
C GLU A 49 -7.87 -13.77 -5.94
N CYS A 50 -8.78 -14.72 -5.72
CA CYS A 50 -9.69 -14.77 -4.57
C CYS A 50 -9.84 -16.22 -4.13
N LYS A 51 -9.53 -16.51 -2.86
CA LYS A 51 -9.52 -17.88 -2.32
C LYS A 51 -10.09 -17.92 -0.90
N PRO A 52 -10.83 -18.98 -0.54
CA PRO A 52 -11.17 -19.23 0.86
C PRO A 52 -9.90 -19.56 1.67
N MET A 53 -9.89 -19.17 2.94
CA MET A 53 -8.83 -19.45 3.90
C MET A 53 -9.35 -20.40 4.98
N ASP A 54 -9.10 -21.70 4.79
CA ASP A 54 -9.57 -22.74 5.72
C ASP A 54 -8.72 -22.84 7.01
N ALA A 55 -7.54 -22.21 7.03
CA ALA A 55 -6.60 -22.26 8.15
C ALA A 55 -6.83 -21.17 9.21
N GLU A 56 -7.67 -20.17 8.92
CA GLU A 56 -7.99 -19.11 9.87
C GLU A 56 -9.17 -19.53 10.74
N ASP A 57 -9.06 -19.28 12.05
CA ASP A 57 -10.20 -19.44 12.96
C ASP A 57 -11.34 -18.52 12.49
N CYS A 58 -12.46 -19.14 12.14
CA CYS A 58 -13.68 -18.47 11.72
C CYS A 58 -14.77 -18.68 12.78
N GLU A 59 -15.62 -17.67 12.95
CA GLU A 59 -16.82 -17.81 13.76
C GLU A 59 -17.77 -18.83 13.11
N PRO A 60 -18.61 -19.54 13.89
CA PRO A 60 -19.57 -20.48 13.32
C PRO A 60 -20.41 -19.86 12.20
N PHE A 61 -20.58 -20.61 11.11
CA PHE A 61 -21.33 -20.19 9.92
C PHE A 61 -20.73 -19.02 9.14
N THR A 62 -19.45 -18.72 9.37
CA THR A 62 -18.71 -17.71 8.61
C THR A 62 -17.46 -18.31 7.98
N ASP A 63 -17.05 -17.74 6.87
CA ASP A 63 -15.83 -18.05 6.13
C ASP A 63 -14.89 -16.84 6.15
N VAL A 64 -13.61 -17.13 5.93
CA VAL A 64 -12.57 -16.12 5.69
C VAL A 64 -12.08 -16.26 4.26
N TYR A 65 -11.96 -15.12 3.57
CA TYR A 65 -11.44 -15.06 2.21
C TYR A 65 -10.19 -14.22 2.15
N TRP A 66 -9.29 -14.60 1.26
CA TRP A 66 -8.13 -13.81 0.88
C TRP A 66 -8.30 -13.33 -0.56
N ILE A 67 -8.09 -12.04 -0.77
CA ILE A 67 -8.26 -11.37 -2.06
C ILE A 67 -6.99 -10.62 -2.42
N LYS A 68 -6.48 -10.88 -3.62
CA LYS A 68 -5.33 -10.19 -4.20
C LYS A 68 -5.78 -9.28 -5.33
N PHE A 69 -5.60 -7.97 -5.16
CA PHE A 69 -5.77 -7.00 -6.23
C PHE A 69 -4.52 -6.90 -7.10
N HIS A 70 -4.70 -6.45 -8.34
CA HIS A 70 -3.58 -6.12 -9.21
C HIS A 70 -2.80 -4.89 -8.71
N GLN A 71 -3.51 -3.84 -8.28
CA GLN A 71 -2.93 -2.59 -7.79
C GLN A 71 -3.28 -2.35 -6.31
N VAL A 72 -2.31 -1.86 -5.54
CA VAL A 72 -2.48 -1.49 -4.11
C VAL A 72 -3.57 -0.43 -3.96
N ASP A 73 -3.67 0.53 -4.89
CA ASP A 73 -4.66 1.62 -4.85
C ASP A 73 -6.10 1.12 -4.84
N ASN A 74 -6.37 0.09 -5.64
CA ASN A 74 -7.69 -0.54 -5.71
C ASN A 74 -8.02 -1.27 -4.40
N ALA A 75 -7.05 -1.98 -3.82
CA ALA A 75 -7.22 -2.60 -2.51
C ALA A 75 -7.49 -1.56 -1.41
N ARG A 76 -6.80 -0.42 -1.44
CA ARG A 76 -7.04 0.69 -0.50
C ARG A 76 -8.44 1.26 -0.63
N PHE A 77 -8.90 1.42 -1.86
CA PHE A 77 -10.25 1.90 -2.12
C PHE A 77 -11.31 0.90 -1.69
N ALA A 78 -11.14 -0.38 -2.03
CA ALA A 78 -12.00 -1.48 -1.61
C ALA A 78 -12.09 -1.57 -0.09
N LYS A 79 -10.95 -1.62 0.62
CA LYS A 79 -10.90 -1.64 2.10
C LYS A 79 -11.70 -0.47 2.68
N ARG A 80 -11.47 0.74 2.19
CA ARG A 80 -12.16 1.94 2.71
C ARG A 80 -13.68 1.91 2.52
N LYS A 81 -14.17 1.17 1.53
CA LYS A 81 -15.60 1.11 1.17
C LYS A 81 -16.31 -0.13 1.69
N LEU A 82 -15.60 -1.25 1.79
CA LEU A 82 -16.16 -2.56 2.10
C LEU A 82 -15.91 -3.03 3.53
N ASP A 83 -15.00 -2.38 4.27
CA ASP A 83 -14.87 -2.61 5.70
C ASP A 83 -16.18 -2.17 6.39
N GLU A 84 -16.74 -3.03 7.25
CA GLU A 84 -18.07 -2.91 7.88
C GLU A 84 -19.27 -2.96 6.91
N PHE A 85 -19.06 -3.23 5.61
CA PHE A 85 -20.16 -3.32 4.65
C PHE A 85 -21.06 -4.52 4.93
N VAL A 86 -22.38 -4.32 4.83
CA VAL A 86 -23.36 -5.39 5.04
C VAL A 86 -23.46 -6.24 3.77
N PHE A 87 -22.88 -7.43 3.82
CA PHE A 87 -22.90 -8.45 2.77
C PHE A 87 -23.72 -9.65 3.22
N LEU A 88 -24.83 -9.92 2.52
CA LEU A 88 -25.73 -11.05 2.80
C LEU A 88 -26.15 -11.17 4.28
N GLY A 89 -26.34 -10.03 4.96
CA GLY A 89 -26.75 -9.96 6.36
C GLY A 89 -25.61 -9.80 7.37
N ASN A 90 -24.37 -10.10 6.99
CA ASN A 90 -23.20 -9.95 7.85
C ASN A 90 -22.42 -8.67 7.54
N ARG A 91 -21.77 -8.09 8.54
CA ARG A 91 -20.84 -6.97 8.36
C ARG A 91 -19.45 -7.51 8.06
N LEU A 92 -18.94 -7.27 6.87
CA LEU A 92 -17.60 -7.70 6.49
C LEU A 92 -16.56 -7.03 7.39
N GLN A 93 -15.52 -7.78 7.74
CA GLN A 93 -14.33 -7.27 8.41
C GLN A 93 -13.17 -7.35 7.43
N VAL A 94 -12.67 -6.20 6.96
CA VAL A 94 -11.65 -6.15 5.90
C VAL A 94 -10.35 -5.60 6.46
N SER A 95 -9.32 -6.44 6.52
CA SER A 95 -7.98 -6.08 6.96
C SER A 95 -6.96 -6.22 5.82
N TYR A 96 -5.92 -5.38 5.85
CA TYR A 96 -4.77 -5.57 4.98
C TYR A 96 -3.93 -6.75 5.47
N ALA A 97 -3.26 -7.42 4.54
CA ALA A 97 -2.39 -8.54 4.85
C ALA A 97 -1.00 -8.39 4.18
N PRO A 98 -0.13 -7.50 4.70
CA PRO A 98 1.21 -7.27 4.15
C PRO A 98 2.15 -8.48 4.27
N HIS A 99 1.86 -9.43 5.16
CA HIS A 99 2.62 -10.68 5.29
C HIS A 99 2.53 -11.57 4.03
N PHE A 100 1.42 -11.52 3.28
CA PHE A 100 1.27 -12.26 2.02
C PHE A 100 1.96 -11.62 0.81
N GLU A 101 2.49 -10.39 0.94
CA GLU A 101 3.20 -9.75 -0.17
C GLU A 101 4.47 -10.54 -0.55
N SER A 102 4.64 -10.80 -1.84
CA SER A 102 5.93 -11.27 -2.33
C SER A 102 6.98 -10.15 -2.28
N LEU A 103 8.25 -10.51 -2.50
CA LEU A 103 9.34 -9.54 -2.62
C LEU A 103 9.10 -8.54 -3.77
N SER A 104 8.60 -9.02 -4.91
CA SER A 104 8.25 -8.14 -6.05
C SER A 104 7.13 -7.19 -5.70
N ASP A 105 6.10 -7.64 -4.99
CA ASP A 105 4.96 -6.78 -4.60
C ASP A 105 5.39 -5.69 -3.63
N THR A 106 6.23 -6.06 -2.66
CA THR A 106 6.78 -5.11 -1.68
C THR A 106 7.62 -4.04 -2.37
N LYS A 107 8.46 -4.46 -3.33
CA LYS A 107 9.27 -3.55 -4.15
C LYS A 107 8.40 -2.60 -4.97
N GLU A 108 7.45 -3.13 -5.73
CA GLU A 108 6.52 -2.37 -6.57
C GLU A 108 5.76 -1.32 -5.75
N LYS A 109 5.20 -1.73 -4.60
CA LYS A 109 4.49 -0.85 -3.67
C LYS A 109 5.35 0.34 -3.23
N LEU A 110 6.58 0.08 -2.80
CA LEU A 110 7.48 1.10 -2.27
C LEU A 110 8.03 2.02 -3.37
N GLU A 111 8.34 1.48 -4.55
CA GLU A 111 8.73 2.27 -5.72
C GLU A 111 7.59 3.16 -6.21
N GLY A 112 6.38 2.60 -6.28
CA GLY A 112 5.17 3.35 -6.60
C GLY A 112 4.96 4.53 -5.65
N ARG A 113 5.08 4.28 -4.33
CA ARG A 113 5.00 5.34 -3.32
C ARG A 113 6.10 6.38 -3.48
N ARG A 114 7.35 5.96 -3.72
CA ARG A 114 8.48 6.88 -3.93
C ARG A 114 8.23 7.79 -5.13
N ASN A 115 7.75 7.23 -6.23
CA ASN A 115 7.44 7.99 -7.45
C ASN A 115 6.29 8.98 -7.23
N GLU A 116 5.25 8.58 -6.51
CA GLU A 116 4.13 9.45 -6.13
C GLU A 116 4.61 10.66 -5.30
N VAL A 117 5.48 10.42 -4.30
CA VAL A 117 6.07 11.48 -3.47
C VAL A 117 6.91 12.44 -4.32
N LEU A 118 7.81 11.89 -5.15
CA LEU A 118 8.67 12.70 -6.02
C LEU A 118 7.86 13.54 -7.03
N ALA A 119 6.77 12.99 -7.57
CA ALA A 119 5.90 13.71 -8.50
C ALA A 119 5.25 14.93 -7.82
N ARG A 120 4.90 14.84 -6.53
CA ARG A 120 4.33 15.97 -5.76
C ARG A 120 5.36 17.02 -5.35
N LEU A 121 6.62 16.63 -5.18
CA LEU A 121 7.71 17.53 -4.80
C LEU A 121 8.27 18.35 -5.98
N LYS A 122 8.03 17.93 -7.23
CA LYS A 122 8.46 18.70 -8.40
C LYS A 122 7.73 20.05 -8.40
N PRO A 123 8.45 21.18 -8.34
CA PRO A 123 7.81 22.49 -8.35
C PRO A 123 6.99 22.63 -9.64
N ARG A 124 5.73 23.04 -9.48
CA ARG A 124 4.86 23.42 -10.60
C ARG A 124 5.56 24.58 -11.29
N SER A 125 6.27 24.31 -12.38
CA SER A 125 6.96 25.33 -13.14
C SER A 125 5.94 26.39 -13.51
N SER A 126 6.11 27.58 -12.95
CA SER A 126 5.26 28.74 -13.13
C SER A 126 5.44 29.27 -14.56
N ASN A 127 4.73 28.68 -15.51
CA ASN A 127 4.46 29.29 -16.81
C ASN A 127 2.95 29.40 -16.99
N ALA A 128 2.37 30.43 -16.35
CA ALA A 128 1.02 30.90 -16.64
C ALA A 128 0.97 32.43 -16.47
N SER A 129 1.57 33.13 -17.43
CA SER A 129 1.32 34.52 -17.79
C SER A 129 1.31 34.52 -19.33
N ALA A 130 0.29 34.99 -20.07
CA ALA A 130 -0.72 36.00 -19.81
C ALA A 130 -1.97 35.86 -20.72
N ALA A 131 -3.03 36.60 -20.35
CA ALA A 131 -4.18 37.12 -21.14
C ALA A 131 -5.22 36.09 -21.64
N TYR A 132 -6.55 36.26 -21.47
CA TYR A 132 -7.39 37.46 -21.56
C TYR A 132 -8.60 37.38 -20.61
N GLY A 133 -9.08 38.54 -20.16
CA GLY A 133 -10.26 38.66 -19.31
C GLY A 133 -11.58 38.72 -20.08
N HIS A 134 -12.62 38.10 -19.51
CA HIS A 134 -13.98 38.62 -19.44
C HIS A 134 -14.79 37.75 -18.46
N GLY A 135 -15.37 38.35 -17.42
CA GLY A 135 -16.55 37.78 -16.75
C GLY A 135 -17.84 38.14 -17.52
N PRO A 136 -19.05 37.73 -17.10
CA PRO A 136 -19.41 37.31 -15.73
C PRO A 136 -20.39 36.11 -15.61
N SER A 137 -20.77 35.83 -14.35
CA SER A 137 -22.06 35.27 -13.87
C SER A 137 -22.13 33.80 -13.42
N ALA A 138 -21.61 33.57 -12.22
CA ALA A 138 -22.25 32.95 -11.05
C ALA A 138 -23.33 31.86 -11.25
N ARG A 139 -22.98 30.62 -10.85
CA ARG A 139 -23.67 29.82 -9.82
C ARG A 139 -22.93 28.50 -9.63
N ASP A 140 -22.18 28.34 -8.54
CA ASP A 140 -22.04 27.03 -7.92
C ASP A 140 -21.80 27.15 -6.41
N GLN A 141 -22.42 26.25 -5.67
CA GLN A 141 -22.57 26.27 -4.22
C GLN A 141 -21.31 25.72 -3.56
N SER A 142 -20.68 26.55 -2.73
CA SER A 142 -19.54 26.22 -1.90
C SER A 142 -19.92 25.31 -0.74
N LEU A 143 -19.40 24.08 -0.70
CA LEU A 143 -19.20 23.33 0.54
C LEU A 143 -17.79 23.64 1.06
N GLY A 144 -17.74 24.36 2.17
CA GLY A 144 -16.51 24.87 2.78
C GLY A 144 -15.66 23.78 3.44
N LEU A 145 -14.43 23.63 2.97
CA LEU A 145 -13.33 23.05 3.72
C LEU A 145 -12.56 24.20 4.37
N GLN A 146 -12.68 24.35 5.68
CA GLN A 146 -11.92 25.34 6.44
C GLN A 146 -10.45 24.93 6.51
N GLN A 147 -9.64 25.75 5.84
CA GLN A 147 -8.20 25.83 5.93
C GLN A 147 -7.80 26.18 7.38
N ARG A 148 -6.94 25.35 7.99
CA ARG A 148 -6.19 25.73 9.20
C ARG A 148 -4.75 26.02 8.82
N GLU A 149 -4.42 27.30 8.80
CA GLU A 149 -3.12 27.93 8.99
C GLU A 149 -2.72 27.79 10.49
N PHE A 150 -1.48 27.72 10.99
CA PHE A 150 -0.11 27.82 10.49
C PHE A 150 0.81 27.18 11.57
N GLY A 151 2.01 26.74 11.21
CA GLY A 151 3.02 26.24 12.16
C GLY A 151 4.37 26.18 11.46
N ASP A 152 5.02 27.33 11.37
CA ASP A 152 6.30 27.58 10.71
C ASP A 152 7.42 26.75 11.37
N SER A 153 7.99 25.81 10.61
CA SER A 153 9.23 25.12 10.97
C SER A 153 10.22 25.24 9.82
N HIS A 154 11.23 26.05 10.12
CA HIS A 154 12.36 26.44 9.30
C HIS A 154 13.24 25.21 9.01
N TYR A 155 13.04 24.60 7.85
CA TYR A 155 14.01 23.66 7.29
C TYR A 155 14.96 24.45 6.38
N THR A 156 16.15 24.76 6.89
CA THR A 156 17.27 25.25 6.09
C THR A 156 17.61 24.19 5.03
N ALA A 157 17.30 24.46 3.76
CA ALA A 157 17.76 23.66 2.64
C ALA A 157 19.28 23.81 2.50
N ARG A 158 20.04 22.79 2.93
CA ARG A 158 21.46 22.68 2.59
C ARG A 158 21.57 22.14 1.17
N SER A 159 21.98 23.03 0.27
CA SER A 159 22.45 22.72 -1.07
C SER A 159 23.78 21.98 -1.00
N GLY A 160 23.96 20.96 -1.85
CA GLY A 160 25.27 20.36 -2.15
C GLY A 160 25.65 19.15 -1.29
N GLY A 161 25.18 17.97 -1.69
CA GLY A 161 25.71 16.69 -1.22
C GLY A 161 24.94 15.54 -1.85
N SER A 162 25.64 14.64 -2.53
CA SER A 162 25.09 13.35 -2.95
C SER A 162 24.33 12.74 -1.76
N ALA A 163 23.02 12.56 -1.91
CA ALA A 163 22.18 11.99 -0.86
C ALA A 163 22.53 10.50 -0.72
N SER A 164 23.63 10.22 -0.04
CA SER A 164 23.90 8.90 0.52
C SER A 164 22.70 8.59 1.40
N MET A 165 21.89 7.60 0.99
CA MET A 165 20.75 7.13 1.76
C MET A 165 21.25 6.78 3.16
N THR A 166 20.94 7.63 4.15
CA THR A 166 21.25 7.34 5.55
C THR A 166 20.50 6.06 5.91
N HIS A 167 21.23 4.96 6.07
CA HIS A 167 20.69 3.68 6.49
C HIS A 167 20.10 3.84 7.90
N VAL A 168 18.77 3.95 7.99
CA VAL A 168 18.07 4.08 9.29
C VAL A 168 18.20 2.76 10.04
N SER A 169 18.50 2.74 11.34
CA SER A 169 18.65 1.47 12.10
C SER A 169 17.38 0.60 12.04
N SER A 170 17.52 -0.73 12.01
CA SER A 170 16.40 -1.68 12.03
C SER A 170 15.64 -1.69 13.36
N ASP A 171 16.33 -1.44 14.47
CA ASP A 171 15.83 -1.78 15.81
C ASP A 171 15.12 -0.62 16.52
N LYS A 172 14.67 0.38 15.75
CA LYS A 172 13.95 1.53 16.31
C LYS A 172 12.44 1.28 16.23
N GLU A 173 11.75 1.44 17.35
CA GLU A 173 10.30 1.62 17.36
C GLU A 173 9.97 3.02 16.84
N TYR A 174 9.26 3.08 15.72
CA TYR A 174 8.87 4.33 15.04
C TYR A 174 7.49 4.81 15.45
N PHE A 175 6.60 3.88 15.83
CA PHE A 175 5.20 4.14 16.11
C PHE A 175 4.83 3.72 17.54
N PRO A 176 3.82 4.36 18.16
CA PRO A 176 3.30 3.92 19.45
C PRO A 176 2.62 2.54 19.43
N LEU A 177 2.13 2.11 18.25
CA LEU A 177 1.48 0.81 18.09
C LEU A 177 2.50 -0.24 17.66
N GLU A 178 2.63 -1.29 18.46
CA GLU A 178 3.55 -2.40 18.20
C GLU A 178 3.31 -3.06 16.84
N SER A 179 2.04 -3.24 16.46
CA SER A 179 1.65 -3.84 15.18
C SER A 179 2.18 -3.05 13.97
N MET A 180 2.25 -1.72 14.06
CA MET A 180 2.83 -0.89 13.00
C MET A 180 4.34 -1.09 12.92
N ASN A 181 5.02 -1.17 14.07
CA ASN A 181 6.46 -1.45 14.10
C ASN A 181 6.78 -2.85 13.55
N GLN A 182 5.98 -3.87 13.92
CA GLN A 182 6.11 -5.23 13.38
C GLN A 182 6.01 -5.24 11.85
N THR A 183 5.04 -4.49 11.30
CA THR A 183 4.86 -4.40 9.85
C THR A 183 6.01 -3.67 9.17
N VAL A 184 6.58 -2.63 9.81
CA VAL A 184 7.80 -1.97 9.33
C VAL A 184 8.98 -2.94 9.30
N CYS A 185 9.18 -3.74 10.35
CA CYS A 185 10.23 -4.75 10.41
C CYS A 185 10.09 -5.77 9.27
N LEU A 186 8.88 -6.32 9.07
CA LEU A 186 8.57 -7.25 7.99
C LEU A 186 8.92 -6.66 6.61
N VAL A 187 8.48 -5.43 6.32
CA VAL A 187 8.76 -4.78 5.03
C VAL A 187 10.25 -4.54 4.85
N ARG A 188 10.97 -4.23 5.92
CA ARG A 188 12.40 -4.00 5.90
C ARG A 188 13.21 -5.28 5.68
N GLU A 189 12.82 -6.39 6.30
CA GLU A 189 13.40 -7.70 6.05
C GLU A 189 13.29 -8.06 4.56
N LYS A 190 12.09 -7.90 3.98
CA LYS A 190 11.87 -8.10 2.53
C LYS A 190 12.77 -7.19 1.68
N LEU A 191 12.94 -5.92 2.05
CA LEU A 191 13.85 -5.00 1.35
C LEU A 191 15.31 -5.45 1.40
N ASN A 192 15.78 -5.93 2.55
CA ASN A 192 17.15 -6.43 2.70
C ASN A 192 17.36 -7.70 1.85
N GLU A 193 16.37 -8.58 1.77
CA GLU A 193 16.39 -9.77 0.90
C GLU A 193 16.43 -9.41 -0.59
N ILE A 194 15.68 -8.38 -1.00
CA ILE A 194 15.70 -7.88 -2.39
C ILE A 194 17.09 -7.34 -2.76
N GLN A 195 17.73 -6.59 -1.85
CA GLN A 195 19.06 -6.03 -2.05
C GLN A 195 20.11 -7.14 -2.13
N SER A 196 20.11 -8.09 -1.19
CA SER A 196 21.06 -9.21 -1.18
C SER A 196 20.93 -10.13 -2.40
N SER A 197 19.71 -10.31 -2.93
CA SER A 197 19.45 -11.07 -4.16
C SER A 197 20.01 -10.37 -5.41
N THR A 198 19.98 -9.03 -5.42
CA THR A 198 20.49 -8.21 -6.53
C THR A 198 22.02 -8.24 -6.56
N ASP A 199 22.66 -8.06 -5.40
CA ASP A 199 24.13 -8.06 -5.28
C ASP A 199 24.73 -9.43 -5.66
N ASN A 200 24.09 -10.54 -5.27
CA ASN A 200 24.54 -11.88 -5.64
C ASN A 200 24.46 -12.16 -7.15
N SER A 201 23.51 -11.53 -7.85
CA SER A 201 23.33 -11.72 -9.29
C SER A 201 24.40 -10.98 -10.12
N GLU A 202 24.81 -9.78 -9.69
CA GLU A 202 25.90 -9.01 -10.33
C GLU A 202 27.29 -9.65 -10.11
N VAL A 203 27.51 -10.29 -8.96
CA VAL A 203 28.75 -11.03 -8.66
C VAL A 203 28.88 -12.31 -9.51
N GLN A 204 27.77 -12.91 -9.96
CA GLN A 204 27.79 -14.10 -10.83
C GLN A 204 27.91 -13.75 -12.32
N SER A 205 27.33 -12.64 -12.79
CA SER A 205 27.43 -12.22 -14.20
C SER A 205 28.84 -11.76 -14.59
N SER A 206 29.66 -11.37 -13.62
CA SER A 206 31.04 -10.89 -13.82
C SER A 206 32.10 -12.00 -13.94
N LYS A 207 31.73 -13.29 -13.80
CA LYS A 207 32.65 -14.44 -13.89
C LYS A 207 32.49 -15.31 -15.14
N ARG A 208 32.24 -14.72 -16.33
CA ARG A 208 32.37 -15.47 -17.59
C ARG A 208 33.84 -15.47 -18.05
N PRO A 209 34.54 -16.63 -18.11
CA PRO A 209 35.90 -16.67 -18.63
C PRO A 209 35.89 -16.35 -20.13
N ARG A 210 36.68 -15.36 -20.52
CA ARG A 210 36.88 -14.96 -21.92
C ARG A 210 37.70 -16.05 -22.62
N VAL A 211 37.04 -16.87 -23.45
CA VAL A 211 37.71 -17.89 -24.27
C VAL A 211 38.45 -17.17 -25.41
N ASP A 212 39.78 -17.19 -25.39
CA ASP A 212 40.65 -16.60 -26.41
C ASP A 212 40.85 -17.60 -27.56
N ASN A 213 40.07 -17.44 -28.64
CA ASN A 213 40.18 -18.27 -29.85
C ASN A 213 41.25 -17.74 -30.82
N ARG A 214 42.50 -17.61 -30.38
CA ARG A 214 43.61 -17.35 -31.30
C ARG A 214 44.02 -18.64 -32.02
N ARG A 215 43.48 -18.79 -33.23
CA ARG A 215 43.97 -19.69 -34.29
C ARG A 215 45.50 -19.66 -34.36
N ARG A 216 46.13 -20.84 -34.34
CA ARG A 216 47.48 -21.03 -34.86
C ARG A 216 47.38 -21.92 -36.10
N ILE A 217 47.86 -21.35 -37.20
CA ILE A 217 48.07 -21.99 -38.51
C ILE A 217 49.25 -22.96 -38.37
#